data_AF-A0A2H6ALE2-F1
#
_entry.id   AF-A0A2H6ALE2-F1
#
_cell.length_a   1.000
_cell.length_b   1.000
_cell.length_c   1.000
_cell.angle_alpha   90.00
_cell.angle_beta   90.00
_cell.angle_gamma   90.00
#
_symmetry.space_group_name_H-M   'P 1'
#
loop_
_entity.id
_entity.type
_entity.pdbx_description
1 polymer ?
#
loop_
_entity_poly.entity_id
_entity_poly.type
_entity_poly.pdbx_seq_one_letter_code
_entity_poly.pdbx_strand_id
1 'polypeptide(L)'
;MSWGKTYKISSSLKKDERVFRKPGLPGDLLENIVRVIVRYLNPERIIISGSRARGDYRKTSDIDIAIDCKGDIVFPGEILDEEVSTLLKFNIVNLRKVNKRLRREILREGITVYEKGRAG
;
A
#
# COMPACT_ATOMS: atom_id res chain seq x y z
N MET A 1 6.23 -16.57 24.28
CA MET A 1 5.88 -16.62 22.84
C MET A 1 6.11 -15.24 22.25
N SER A 2 7.29 -15.01 21.67
CA SER A 2 7.67 -13.69 21.12
C SER A 2 7.55 -13.74 19.60
N TRP A 3 6.51 -13.11 19.05
CA TRP A 3 6.42 -12.80 17.63
C TRP A 3 6.73 -11.31 17.42
N GLY A 4 7.95 -10.92 17.82
CA GLY A 4 8.56 -9.66 17.43
C GLY A 4 9.26 -9.79 16.08
N LYS A 5 8.54 -10.09 15.00
CA LYS A 5 9.06 -9.78 13.66
C LYS A 5 8.73 -8.32 13.40
N THR A 6 9.61 -7.44 13.88
CA THR A 6 9.63 -6.02 13.53
C THR A 6 9.50 -5.92 12.01
N TYR A 7 8.35 -5.46 11.54
CA TYR A 7 8.21 -5.04 10.16
C TYR A 7 9.21 -3.90 9.99
N LYS A 8 10.39 -4.21 9.44
CA LYS A 8 11.33 -3.19 8.99
C LYS A 8 10.62 -2.46 7.86
N ILE A 9 9.84 -1.44 8.21
CA ILE A 9 9.70 -0.24 7.38
C ILE A 9 11.14 0.10 7.02
N SER A 10 11.52 -0.15 5.76
CA SER A 10 12.92 -0.37 5.43
C SER A 10 13.75 0.79 5.97
N SER A 11 14.81 0.49 6.72
CA SER A 11 15.83 1.48 7.09
C SER A 11 16.56 2.04 5.86
N SER A 12 16.29 1.47 4.67
CA SER A 12 16.65 2.05 3.37
C SER A 12 15.85 3.30 3.00
N LEU A 13 14.79 3.66 3.74
CA LEU A 13 14.11 4.96 3.62
C LEU A 13 14.92 6.14 4.20
N LYS A 14 16.24 5.99 4.39
CA LYS A 14 17.11 7.03 4.95
C LYS A 14 18.28 7.45 4.06
N LYS A 15 18.35 7.06 2.78
CA LYS A 15 19.57 7.29 1.97
C LYS A 15 19.43 7.93 0.59
N ASP A 16 18.32 8.60 0.30
CA ASP A 16 18.26 9.51 -0.86
C ASP A 16 17.30 10.66 -0.53
N GLU A 17 17.81 11.89 -0.35
CA GLU A 17 17.02 13.10 -0.06
C GLU A 17 16.20 13.59 -1.26
N ARG A 18 16.06 12.78 -2.32
CA ARG A 18 15.07 12.97 -3.38
C ARG A 18 13.66 12.69 -2.85
N VAL A 19 13.13 13.65 -2.08
CA VAL A 19 11.73 13.82 -1.67
C VAL A 19 11.05 12.49 -1.34
N PHE A 20 11.18 12.00 -0.11
CA PHE A 20 10.32 10.92 0.39
C PHE A 20 8.85 11.39 0.37
N ARG A 21 8.16 11.14 -0.74
CA ARG A 21 6.73 11.42 -0.86
C ARG A 21 6.02 10.52 0.14
N LYS A 22 5.25 11.13 1.04
CA LYS A 22 4.36 10.43 1.95
C LYS A 22 2.94 10.48 1.37
N PRO A 23 2.13 9.42 1.49
CA PRO A 23 0.78 9.38 0.93
C PRO A 23 -0.24 10.29 1.63
N GLY A 24 0.20 11.19 2.51
CA GLY A 24 -0.71 12.08 3.24
C GLY A 24 -1.66 11.37 4.20
N LEU A 25 -1.26 10.21 4.72
CA LEU A 25 -2.02 9.41 5.67
C LEU A 25 -1.34 9.43 7.05
N PRO A 26 -2.11 9.40 8.16
CA PRO A 26 -1.57 9.11 9.48
C PRO A 26 -0.75 7.82 9.47
N GLY A 27 0.36 7.79 10.22
CA GLY A 27 1.27 6.64 10.26
C GLY A 27 0.56 5.35 10.65
N ASP A 28 -0.21 5.39 11.74
CA ASP A 28 -0.93 4.24 12.28
C ASP A 28 -2.00 3.70 11.31
N LEU A 29 -2.65 4.61 10.56
CA LEU A 29 -3.61 4.21 9.52
C LEU A 29 -2.90 3.45 8.39
N LEU A 30 -1.79 3.99 7.90
CA LEU A 30 -1.01 3.35 6.84
C LEU A 30 -0.45 1.98 7.30
N GLU A 31 0.06 1.91 8.54
CA GLU A 31 0.56 0.66 9.13
C GLU A 31 -0.55 -0.38 9.25
N ASN A 32 -1.75 0.01 9.71
CA ASN A 32 -2.87 -0.91 9.84
C ASN A 32 -3.32 -1.45 8.47
N ILE A 33 -3.44 -0.60 7.45
CA ILE A 33 -3.77 -1.00 6.07
C ILE A 33 -2.75 -2.04 5.56
N VAL A 34 -1.46 -1.76 5.71
CA VAL A 34 -0.39 -2.68 5.28
C VAL A 34 -0.49 -4.00 6.02
N ARG A 35 -0.68 -3.97 7.34
CA ARG A 35 -0.80 -5.17 8.19
C ARG A 35 -1.95 -6.07 7.75
N VAL A 36 -3.13 -5.51 7.52
CA VAL A 36 -4.31 -6.25 7.06
C VAL A 36 -4.03 -6.89 5.70
N ILE A 37 -3.55 -6.12 4.73
CA ILE A 37 -3.26 -6.65 3.39
C ILE A 37 -2.21 -7.77 3.43
N VAL A 38 -1.14 -7.61 4.22
CA VAL A 38 -0.10 -8.63 4.35
C VAL A 38 -0.63 -9.92 4.96
N ARG A 39 -1.48 -9.82 6.00
CA ARG A 39 -2.07 -10.97 6.69
C ARG A 39 -2.90 -11.84 5.76
N TYR A 40 -3.69 -11.23 4.88
CA TYR A 40 -4.66 -11.95 4.07
C TYR A 40 -4.19 -12.30 2.66
N LEU A 41 -3.35 -11.45 2.05
CA LEU A 41 -2.97 -11.61 0.64
C LEU A 41 -1.51 -12.04 0.44
N ASN A 42 -0.68 -11.98 1.49
CA ASN A 42 0.75 -12.31 1.41
C ASN A 42 1.44 -11.72 0.14
N PRO A 43 1.29 -10.41 -0.12
CA PRO A 43 1.70 -9.79 -1.38
C PRO A 43 3.22 -9.71 -1.49
N GLU A 44 3.70 -9.54 -2.72
CA GLU A 44 5.10 -9.19 -3.01
C GLU A 44 5.35 -7.69 -2.77
N ARG A 45 4.37 -6.84 -3.10
CA ARG A 45 4.48 -5.38 -2.97
C ARG A 45 3.11 -4.73 -2.74
N ILE A 46 3.07 -3.65 -1.97
CA ILE A 46 1.90 -2.77 -1.83
C ILE A 46 2.32 -1.35 -2.18
N ILE A 47 1.54 -0.70 -3.05
CA ILE A 47 1.80 0.64 -3.57
C ILE A 47 0.57 1.50 -3.31
N ILE A 48 0.74 2.64 -2.64
CA ILE A 48 -0.27 3.71 -2.64
C ILE A 48 -0.11 4.47 -3.95
N SER A 49 -1.21 4.66 -4.67
CA SER A 49 -1.24 5.32 -5.98
C SER A 49 -2.21 6.51 -5.96
N GLY A 50 -2.58 7.01 -7.15
CA GLY A 50 -3.57 8.05 -7.29
C GLY A 50 -3.19 9.38 -6.63
N SER A 51 -4.21 10.11 -6.16
CA SER A 51 -4.01 11.49 -5.72
C SER A 51 -3.10 11.63 -4.50
N ARG A 52 -3.15 10.64 -3.61
CA ARG A 52 -2.32 10.58 -2.41
C ARG A 52 -0.84 10.39 -2.73
N ALA A 53 -0.54 9.55 -3.72
CA ALA A 53 0.83 9.38 -4.19
C ALA A 53 1.35 10.61 -4.95
N ARG A 54 0.47 11.27 -5.72
CA ARG A 54 0.81 12.50 -6.44
C ARG A 54 0.92 13.74 -5.53
N GLY A 55 0.30 13.73 -4.36
CA GLY A 55 0.27 14.88 -3.45
C GLY A 55 -0.78 15.93 -3.81
N ASP A 56 -1.66 15.66 -4.77
CA ASP A 56 -2.80 16.50 -5.17
C ASP A 56 -4.11 16.06 -4.49
N TYR A 57 -4.01 15.31 -3.39
CA TYR A 57 -5.15 14.79 -2.62
C TYR A 57 -5.83 15.85 -1.77
N ARG A 58 -7.13 15.66 -1.53
CA ARG A 58 -7.90 16.35 -0.50
C ARG A 58 -7.98 15.47 0.75
N LYS A 59 -8.39 16.05 1.88
CA LYS A 59 -8.59 15.29 3.13
C LYS A 59 -9.52 14.08 2.95
N THR A 60 -10.54 14.22 2.09
CA THR A 60 -11.55 13.20 1.78
C THR A 60 -11.21 12.32 0.57
N SER A 61 -10.04 12.49 -0.05
CA SER A 61 -9.65 11.67 -1.19
C SER A 61 -9.51 10.20 -0.79
N ASP A 62 -9.99 9.32 -1.67
CA ASP A 62 -9.86 7.88 -1.56
C ASP A 62 -8.39 7.45 -1.42
N ILE A 63 -8.22 6.23 -0.92
CA ILE A 63 -6.93 5.57 -0.80
C ILE A 63 -6.83 4.54 -1.93
N ASP A 64 -6.16 4.91 -3.02
CA ASP A 64 -5.90 4.02 -4.14
C ASP A 64 -4.72 3.07 -3.83
N ILE A 65 -4.98 1.77 -3.76
CA ILE A 65 -4.02 0.74 -3.36
C ILE A 65 -3.82 -0.24 -4.51
N ALA A 66 -2.59 -0.36 -4.99
CA ALA A 66 -2.21 -1.41 -5.92
C ALA A 66 -1.42 -2.49 -5.20
N ILE A 67 -1.85 -3.74 -5.36
CA ILE A 67 -1.28 -4.91 -4.69
C ILE A 67 -0.64 -5.81 -5.75
N ASP A 68 0.65 -6.10 -5.59
CA ASP A 68 1.33 -7.11 -6.39
C ASP A 68 1.20 -8.47 -5.68
N CYS A 69 0.20 -9.25 -6.07
CA CYS A 69 -0.04 -10.60 -5.55
C CYS A 69 -0.30 -11.59 -6.69
N LYS A 70 -0.06 -12.88 -6.41
CA LYS A 70 -0.46 -13.98 -7.29
C LYS A 70 -1.96 -14.26 -7.06
N GLY A 71 -2.70 -14.57 -8.13
CA GLY A 71 -4.13 -14.87 -8.04
C GLY A 71 -5.02 -13.64 -8.12
N ASP A 72 -6.31 -13.80 -7.83
CA ASP A 72 -7.27 -12.70 -7.67
C ASP A 72 -7.16 -12.06 -6.28
N ILE A 73 -7.52 -10.78 -6.19
CA ILE A 73 -7.78 -10.17 -4.89
C ILE A 73 -9.17 -10.65 -4.48
N VAL A 74 -9.20 -11.80 -3.83
CA VAL A 74 -10.40 -12.30 -3.15
C VAL A 74 -10.35 -11.73 -1.74
N PHE A 75 -10.52 -10.42 -1.66
CA PHE A 75 -10.64 -9.70 -0.41
C PHE A 75 -11.91 -8.88 -0.53
N PRO A 76 -12.95 -9.15 0.28
CA PRO A 76 -14.05 -8.21 0.38
C PRO A 76 -13.43 -6.86 0.79
N GLY A 77 -13.70 -5.78 0.04
CA GLY A 77 -13.39 -4.43 0.52
C GLY A 77 -13.87 -4.21 1.96
N GLU A 78 -14.94 -4.93 2.32
CA GLU A 78 -15.53 -5.06 3.64
C GLU A 78 -14.52 -5.42 4.75
N ILE A 79 -13.50 -6.26 4.52
CA ILE A 79 -12.54 -6.58 5.60
C ILE A 79 -11.64 -5.38 5.91
N LEU A 80 -11.28 -4.56 4.93
CA LEU A 80 -10.56 -3.30 5.22
C LEU A 80 -11.50 -2.31 5.91
N ASP A 81 -12.76 -2.24 5.48
CA ASP A 81 -13.76 -1.38 6.10
C ASP A 81 -14.06 -1.80 7.56
N GLU A 82 -13.96 -3.10 7.90
CA GLU A 82 -14.12 -3.64 9.26
C GLU A 82 -12.88 -3.46 10.14
N GLU A 83 -11.68 -3.76 9.62
CA GLU A 83 -10.45 -3.80 10.42
C GLU A 83 -9.72 -2.44 10.47
N VAL A 84 -10.07 -1.49 9.59
CA VAL A 84 -9.42 -0.19 9.50
C VAL A 84 -10.41 0.92 9.82
N SER A 85 -10.25 1.54 11.00
CA SER A 85 -11.10 2.64 11.45
C SER A 85 -10.81 3.93 10.67
N THR A 86 -11.49 4.12 9.54
CA THR A 86 -11.44 5.32 8.71
C THR A 86 -12.74 5.52 7.93
N LEU A 87 -13.08 6.77 7.61
CA LEU A 87 -14.20 7.11 6.73
C LEU A 87 -13.78 7.22 5.25
N LEU A 88 -12.48 7.08 4.97
CA LEU A 88 -11.93 7.16 3.62
C LEU A 88 -12.19 5.84 2.89
N LYS A 89 -12.59 5.93 1.62
CA LYS A 89 -12.82 4.75 0.80
C LYS A 89 -11.51 4.18 0.29
N PHE A 90 -11.50 2.87 0.05
CA PHE A 90 -10.39 2.17 -0.56
C PHE A 90 -10.71 1.82 -2.01
N ASN A 91 -9.79 2.11 -2.92
CA ASN A 91 -9.85 1.63 -4.30
C ASN A 91 -8.69 0.65 -4.52
N ILE A 92 -8.99 -0.64 -4.54
CA ILE A 92 -7.97 -1.70 -4.53
C ILE A 92 -7.90 -2.37 -5.88
N VAL A 93 -6.69 -2.51 -6.41
CA VAL A 93 -6.45 -3.20 -7.69
C VAL A 93 -5.33 -4.20 -7.59
N ASN A 94 -5.45 -5.29 -8.37
CA ASN A 94 -4.33 -6.21 -8.57
C ASN A 94 -3.40 -5.65 -9.65
N LEU A 95 -2.18 -5.31 -9.26
CA LEU A 95 -1.17 -4.73 -10.16
C LEU A 95 -0.88 -5.62 -11.37
N ARG A 96 -1.03 -6.94 -11.24
CA ARG A 96 -0.82 -7.93 -12.31
C ARG A 96 -1.98 -8.03 -13.30
N LYS A 97 -3.18 -7.59 -12.91
CA LYS A 97 -4.39 -7.73 -13.73
C LYS A 97 -4.89 -6.42 -14.35
N VAL A 98 -4.41 -5.27 -13.87
CA VAL A 98 -4.73 -3.96 -14.50
C VAL A 98 -4.13 -3.83 -15.89
N ASN A 99 -4.72 -2.97 -16.72
CA ASN A 99 -4.22 -2.69 -18.06
C ASN A 99 -2.80 -2.06 -18.04
N LYS A 100 -2.07 -2.16 -19.16
CA LYS A 100 -0.68 -1.69 -19.29
C LYS A 100 -0.49 -0.20 -19.01
N ARG A 101 -1.48 0.64 -19.34
CA ARG A 101 -1.41 2.09 -19.10
C ARG A 101 -1.46 2.36 -17.60
N LEU A 102 -2.50 1.88 -16.93
CA LEU A 102 -2.68 2.05 -15.49
C LEU A 102 -1.52 1.45 -14.70
N ARG A 103 -1.02 0.27 -15.09
CA ARG A 103 0.17 -0.32 -14.46
C ARG A 103 1.38 0.60 -14.53
N ARG A 104 1.65 1.24 -15.67
CA ARG A 104 2.77 2.19 -15.83
C ARG A 104 2.58 3.44 -14.98
N GLU A 105 1.35 3.97 -14.92
CA GLU A 105 1.03 5.14 -14.09
C GLU A 105 1.28 4.83 -12.60
N ILE A 106 0.76 3.71 -12.10
CA ILE A 106 0.97 3.25 -10.71
C ILE A 106 2.46 3.06 -10.41
N LEU A 107 3.21 2.41 -11.30
CA LEU A 107 4.64 2.16 -11.07
C LEU A 107 5.50 3.44 -11.14
N ARG A 108 5.09 4.43 -11.92
CA ARG A 108 5.81 5.69 -12.09
C ARG A 108 5.56 6.66 -10.93
N GLU A 109 4.31 6.76 -10.49
CA GLU A 109 3.88 7.80 -9.55
C GLU A 109 3.61 7.28 -8.14
N GLY A 110 3.39 5.97 -8.01
CA GLY A 110 3.02 5.34 -6.75
C GLY A 110 4.14 5.33 -5.73
N ILE A 111 3.74 5.34 -4.46
CA ILE A 111 4.62 5.22 -3.30
C ILE A 111 4.56 3.77 -2.83
N THR A 112 5.69 3.07 -2.89
CA THR A 112 5.78 1.71 -2.35
C THR A 112 5.83 1.78 -0.82
N VAL A 113 4.85 1.17 -0.15
CA VAL A 113 4.70 1.21 1.32
C VAL A 113 5.02 -0.13 1.98
N TYR A 114 5.08 -1.20 1.18
CA TYR A 114 5.55 -2.51 1.59
C TYR A 114 6.18 -3.23 0.40
N GLU A 115 7.29 -3.91 0.65
CA GLU A 115 7.90 -4.86 -0.26
C GLU A 115 8.38 -6.07 0.53
N LYS A 116 8.01 -7.26 0.06
CA LYS A 116 8.42 -8.51 0.69
C LYS A 116 9.91 -8.68 0.48
N GLY A 117 10.67 -8.59 1.57
CA GLY A 117 12.11 -8.85 1.52
C GLY A 117 12.36 -10.25 0.99
N ARG A 118 13.19 -10.39 -0.05
CA ARG A 118 13.78 -11.68 -0.37
C ARG A 118 14.76 -12.00 0.76
N ALA A 119 14.54 -13.11 1.46
CA ALA A 119 15.64 -13.76 2.13
C ALA A 119 16.64 -14.12 1.01
N GLY A 120 17.77 -13.43 1.00
CA GLY A 120 18.93 -13.86 0.22
C GLY A 120 19.47 -15.16 0.78
#